data_AF-A0A0P8VT36-F1
#
_entry.id   AF-A0A0P8VT36-F1
#
_cell.length_a   1.000
_cell.length_b   1.000
_cell.length_c   1.000
_cell.angle_alpha   90.00
_cell.angle_beta   90.00
_cell.angle_gamma   90.00
#
_symmetry.space_group_name_H-M   'P 1'
#
loop_
_entity.id
_entity.type
_entity.pdbx_description
1 polymer ?
#
loop_
_entity_poly.entity_id
_entity_poly.type
_entity_poly.pdbx_seq_one_letter_code
_entity_poly.pdbx_strand_id
1 'polypeptide(L)'
;MSSDLYKVKSILDGIISEVDRIICDESIIFDVKLILNELIINSIVHGNKQDECKIVNVYLAIQDELIRIEVTDEGTGIDYNIDEYDPMDLKIGGRGLVIVDGLSDELYIEKNKVISIKYI
;
A
#
# COMPACT_ATOMS: atom_id res chain seq x y z
N MET A 1 11.67 3.44 5.65
CA MET A 1 11.93 4.71 4.93
C MET A 1 11.41 5.88 5.76
N SER A 2 12.06 7.05 5.74
CA SER A 2 11.55 8.28 6.39
C SER A 2 10.30 8.79 5.67
N SER A 3 9.35 9.41 6.39
CA SER A 3 8.07 9.94 5.87
C SER A 3 8.15 11.13 4.88
N ASP A 4 9.27 11.29 4.17
CA ASP A 4 9.54 12.34 3.18
C ASP A 4 9.04 11.94 1.78
N LEU A 5 8.03 12.65 1.29
CA LEU A 5 7.31 12.34 0.05
C LEU A 5 8.20 12.38 -1.21
N TYR A 6 9.27 13.17 -1.23
CA TYR A 6 10.19 13.20 -2.37
C TYR A 6 11.04 11.94 -2.45
N LYS A 7 11.40 11.36 -1.30
CA LYS A 7 12.14 10.09 -1.23
C LYS A 7 11.26 8.89 -1.56
N VAL A 8 9.97 8.98 -1.21
CA VAL A 8 8.98 7.94 -1.50
C VAL A 8 8.92 7.61 -2.99
N LYS A 9 8.85 8.63 -3.85
CA LYS A 9 8.75 8.41 -5.29
C LYS A 9 9.94 7.66 -5.86
N SER A 10 11.16 8.04 -5.48
CA SER A 10 12.38 7.35 -5.95
C SER A 10 12.45 5.90 -5.47
N ILE A 11 11.94 5.61 -4.28
CA ILE A 11 11.93 4.26 -3.72
C ILE A 11 10.85 3.41 -4.41
N LEU A 12 9.67 3.97 -4.66
CA LEU A 12 8.63 3.33 -5.47
C LEU A 12 9.13 2.99 -6.87
N ASP A 13 9.74 3.95 -7.57
CA ASP A 13 10.28 3.74 -8.91
C ASP A 13 11.35 2.63 -8.91
N GLY A 14 12.18 2.55 -7.86
CA GLY A 14 13.16 1.49 -7.67
C GLY A 14 12.53 0.11 -7.44
N ILE A 15 11.53 0.01 -6.56
CA ILE A 15 10.80 -1.24 -6.30
C ILE A 15 10.12 -1.73 -7.57
N ILE A 16 9.40 -0.87 -8.28
CA ILE A 16 8.69 -1.22 -9.52
C ILE A 16 9.66 -1.68 -10.61
N SER A 17 10.83 -1.07 -10.71
CA SER A 17 11.86 -1.51 -11.66
C SER A 17 12.37 -2.92 -11.39
N GLU A 18 12.38 -3.38 -10.13
CA GLU A 18 12.75 -4.76 -9.80
C GLU A 18 11.59 -5.73 -10.04
N VAL A 19 10.34 -5.32 -9.79
CA VAL A 19 9.14 -6.11 -10.08
C VAL A 19 8.99 -6.34 -11.60
N ASP A 20 9.18 -5.30 -12.41
CA ASP A 20 9.10 -5.33 -13.88
C ASP A 20 10.12 -6.29 -14.52
N ARG A 21 11.24 -6.57 -13.84
CA ARG A 21 12.24 -7.56 -14.31
C ARG A 21 11.80 -9.01 -14.08
N ILE A 22 10.84 -9.23 -13.19
CA ILE A 22 10.40 -10.56 -12.76
C ILE A 22 9.05 -10.89 -13.40
N ILE A 23 8.14 -9.92 -13.45
CA ILE A 23 6.79 -10.06 -13.97
C ILE A 23 6.71 -9.33 -15.31
N CYS A 24 6.25 -10.00 -16.36
CA CYS A 24 6.10 -9.42 -17.70
C CYS A 24 4.65 -9.00 -18.04
N ASP A 25 3.75 -9.01 -17.05
CA ASP A 25 2.37 -8.57 -17.22
C ASP A 25 2.22 -7.10 -16.78
N GLU A 26 1.97 -6.21 -17.75
CA GLU A 26 1.82 -4.77 -17.50
C GLU A 26 0.62 -4.43 -16.59
N SER A 27 -0.45 -5.24 -16.61
CA SER A 27 -1.61 -5.02 -15.76
C SER A 27 -1.27 -5.29 -14.29
N ILE A 28 -0.55 -6.38 -14.03
CA ILE A 28 -0.10 -6.72 -12.69
C ILE A 28 0.87 -5.67 -12.16
N ILE A 29 1.81 -5.20 -12.98
CA ILE A 29 2.75 -4.13 -12.59
C ILE A 29 1.99 -2.85 -12.27
N PHE A 30 0.97 -2.50 -13.06
CA PHE A 30 0.14 -1.32 -12.80
C PHE A 30 -0.59 -1.43 -11.46
N ASP A 31 -1.18 -2.59 -11.17
CA ASP A 31 -1.88 -2.84 -9.92
C ASP A 31 -0.93 -2.75 -8.72
N VAL A 32 0.23 -3.41 -8.79
CA VAL A 32 1.26 -3.36 -7.75
C VAL A 32 1.72 -1.93 -7.48
N LYS A 33 1.93 -1.14 -8.53
CA LYS A 33 2.32 0.27 -8.42
C LYS A 33 1.25 1.09 -7.70
N LEU A 34 -0.02 0.89 -8.04
CA LEU A 34 -1.11 1.62 -7.44
C LEU A 34 -1.30 1.21 -5.98
N ILE A 35 -1.26 -0.09 -5.68
CA ILE A 35 -1.33 -0.63 -4.30
C ILE A 35 -0.21 -0.04 -3.44
N LEU A 36 1.05 -0.11 -3.89
CA LEU A 36 2.19 0.44 -3.15
C LEU A 36 2.04 1.94 -2.91
N ASN A 37 1.61 2.71 -3.93
CA ASN A 37 1.45 4.15 -3.80
C ASN A 37 0.40 4.51 -2.75
N GLU A 38 -0.78 3.89 -2.81
CA GLU A 38 -1.86 4.15 -1.87
C GLU A 38 -1.48 3.75 -0.44
N LEU A 39 -0.87 2.57 -0.24
CA LEU A 39 -0.47 2.11 1.09
C LEU A 39 0.61 3.01 1.71
N ILE A 40 1.63 3.40 0.96
CA ILE A 40 2.69 4.27 1.48
C ILE A 40 2.16 5.67 1.80
N ILE A 41 1.34 6.26 0.93
CA ILE A 41 0.72 7.57 1.19
C ILE A 41 -0.16 7.50 2.45
N ASN A 42 -0.96 6.43 2.59
CA ASN A 42 -1.79 6.24 3.77
C ASN A 42 -0.95 6.14 5.04
N SER A 43 0.11 5.34 5.02
CA SER A 43 1.02 5.20 6.16
C SER A 43 1.74 6.50 6.52
N ILE A 44 2.13 7.32 5.55
CA ILE A 44 2.82 8.60 5.80
C ILE A 44 1.83 9.67 6.31
N VAL A 45 0.74 9.89 5.58
CA VAL A 45 -0.17 11.01 5.82
C VAL A 45 -1.13 10.70 6.97
N HIS A 46 -1.69 9.49 7.00
CA HIS A 46 -2.71 9.11 7.98
C HIS A 46 -2.11 8.38 9.19
N GLY A 47 -1.23 7.39 8.95
CA GLY A 47 -0.59 6.62 10.02
C GLY A 47 0.38 7.46 10.86
N ASN A 48 1.46 7.92 10.22
CA ASN A 48 2.53 8.68 10.84
C ASN A 48 2.24 10.18 10.97
N LYS A 49 1.14 10.69 10.39
CA LYS A 49 0.76 12.12 10.42
C LYS A 49 1.88 13.05 9.93
N GLN A 50 2.63 12.58 8.93
CA GLN A 50 3.79 13.26 8.34
C GLN A 50 4.93 13.56 9.34
N ASP A 51 4.99 12.80 10.44
CA ASP A 51 6.12 12.86 11.37
C ASP A 51 7.36 12.26 10.70
N GLU A 52 8.36 13.10 10.43
CA GLU A 52 9.61 12.72 9.79
C GLU A 52 10.50 11.83 10.67
N CYS A 53 10.29 11.84 11.99
CA CYS A 53 10.98 10.94 12.91
C CYS A 53 10.42 9.52 12.88
N LYS A 54 9.24 9.32 12.29
CA LYS A 54 8.62 8.01 12.13
C LYS A 54 8.97 7.35 10.81
N ILE A 55 8.95 6.03 10.83
CA ILE A 55 9.35 5.16 9.74
C ILE A 55 8.13 4.45 9.17
N VAL A 56 8.10 4.30 7.85
CA VAL A 56 7.23 3.34 7.16
C VAL A 56 8.08 2.18 6.67
N ASN A 57 7.70 0.96 7.04
CA ASN A 57 8.31 -0.28 6.59
C ASN A 57 7.51 -0.83 5.42
N VAL A 58 8.20 -1.15 4.33
CA VAL A 58 7.62 -1.75 3.12
C VAL A 58 8.34 -3.06 2.87
N TYR A 59 7.58 -4.13 2.76
CA TYR A 59 8.05 -5.46 2.42
C TYR A 59 7.33 -5.92 1.15
N LEU A 60 8.09 -6.39 0.17
CA LEU A 60 7.58 -6.95 -1.07
C LEU A 60 8.25 -8.29 -1.31
N ALA A 61 7.46 -9.32 -1.55
CA ALA A 61 7.95 -10.64 -1.93
C ALA A 61 7.18 -11.16 -3.14
N ILE A 62 7.89 -11.81 -4.05
CA ILE A 62 7.32 -12.53 -5.19
C ILE A 62 7.73 -14.00 -5.01
N GLN A 63 6.76 -14.87 -4.83
CA GLN A 63 6.99 -16.30 -4.59
C GLN A 63 5.77 -17.09 -5.07
N ASP A 64 5.96 -18.31 -5.59
CA ASP A 64 4.87 -19.26 -5.87
C ASP A 64 3.67 -18.67 -6.63
N GLU A 65 3.93 -17.86 -7.66
CA GLU A 65 2.91 -17.15 -8.46
C GLU A 65 2.04 -16.14 -7.67
N LEU A 66 2.56 -15.58 -6.59
CA LEU A 66 1.92 -14.45 -5.88
C LEU A 66 2.91 -13.35 -5.54
N ILE A 67 2.36 -12.15 -5.40
CA ILE A 67 3.01 -10.94 -4.94
C ILE A 67 2.41 -10.59 -3.59
N ARG A 68 3.25 -10.55 -2.56
CA ARG A 68 2.88 -10.11 -1.22
C ARG A 68 3.47 -8.74 -0.95
N ILE A 69 2.59 -7.76 -0.74
CA ILE A 69 2.96 -6.39 -0.37
C ILE A 69 2.51 -6.17 1.07
N GLU A 70 3.44 -5.83 1.95
CA GLU A 70 3.16 -5.49 3.35
C GLU A 70 3.71 -4.10 3.65
N VAL A 71 2.85 -3.23 4.17
CA VAL A 71 3.22 -1.88 4.61
C VAL A 71 2.85 -1.72 6.07
N THR A 72 3.78 -1.25 6.88
CA THR A 72 3.58 -1.00 8.32
C THR A 72 4.09 0.39 8.70
N ASP A 73 3.27 1.16 9.41
CA ASP A 73 3.64 2.47 9.98
C ASP A 73 3.77 2.43 11.51
N GLU A 74 4.12 3.57 12.12
CA GLU A 74 4.26 3.74 13.58
C GLU A 74 3.12 4.62 14.15
N GLY A 75 1.98 4.62 13.47
CA GLY A 75 0.74 5.24 13.89
C GLY A 75 -0.05 4.38 14.89
N THR A 76 -1.22 4.88 15.26
CA THR A 76 -2.17 4.14 16.12
C THR A 76 -2.91 3.02 15.39
N GLY A 77 -2.69 2.91 14.08
CA GLY A 77 -3.43 2.04 13.20
C GLY A 77 -4.82 2.56 12.83
N ILE A 78 -5.49 1.79 12.00
CA ILE A 78 -6.85 2.00 11.54
C ILE A 78 -7.74 0.85 11.99
N ASP A 79 -8.98 1.19 12.33
CA ASP A 79 -10.06 0.22 12.45
C ASP A 79 -10.86 0.34 11.15
N TYR A 80 -10.47 -0.44 10.14
CA TYR A 80 -11.09 -0.41 8.82
C TYR A 80 -12.07 -1.56 8.69
N ASN A 81 -13.33 -1.21 8.45
CA ASN A 81 -14.38 -2.14 8.10
C ASN A 81 -14.91 -1.75 6.72
N ILE A 82 -14.71 -2.61 5.72
CA ILE A 82 -15.16 -2.34 4.35
C ILE A 82 -16.68 -2.34 4.23
N ASP A 83 -17.38 -3.09 5.08
CA ASP A 83 -18.85 -3.13 5.11
C ASP A 83 -19.46 -1.81 5.60
N GLU A 84 -18.66 -0.96 6.25
CA GLU A 84 -19.05 0.39 6.69
C GLU A 84 -18.69 1.47 5.67
N TYR A 85 -18.10 1.09 4.52
CA TYR A 85 -17.79 2.04 3.45
C TYR A 85 -19.06 2.51 2.73
N ASP A 86 -19.42 3.77 2.92
CA ASP A 86 -20.46 4.44 2.14
C ASP A 86 -19.84 5.26 1.00
N PRO A 87 -20.07 4.89 -0.28
CA PRO A 87 -19.55 5.64 -1.42
C PRO A 87 -20.13 7.07 -1.54
N MET A 88 -21.23 7.37 -0.85
CA MET A 88 -21.81 8.72 -0.76
C MET A 88 -21.29 9.51 0.44
N ASP A 89 -20.55 8.90 1.37
CA ASP A 89 -19.87 9.60 2.46
C ASP A 89 -18.67 10.38 1.89
N LEU A 90 -18.82 11.70 1.79
CA LEU A 90 -17.86 12.64 1.22
C LEU A 90 -16.58 12.80 2.07
N LYS A 91 -16.30 11.88 3.01
CA LYS A 91 -15.03 11.88 3.75
C LYS A 91 -13.87 11.79 2.76
N ILE A 92 -13.03 12.82 2.82
CA ILE A 92 -11.93 13.08 1.88
C ILE A 92 -10.80 12.02 1.99
N GLY A 93 -10.85 11.12 2.98
CA GLY A 93 -9.93 10.00 3.14
C GLY A 93 -10.70 8.69 3.28
N GLY A 94 -10.27 7.64 2.57
CA GLY A 94 -10.90 6.32 2.61
C GLY A 94 -10.91 5.58 1.26
N ARG A 95 -10.70 6.29 0.15
CA ARG A 95 -10.65 5.68 -1.19
C ARG A 95 -9.41 4.82 -1.41
N GLY A 96 -8.28 5.17 -0.79
CA GLY A 96 -7.03 4.44 -0.99
C GLY A 96 -7.15 2.96 -0.61
N LEU A 97 -7.78 2.65 0.52
CA LEU A 97 -8.01 1.26 0.92
C LEU A 97 -9.05 0.55 0.07
N VAL A 98 -10.07 1.25 -0.44
CA VAL A 98 -11.03 0.68 -1.40
C VAL A 98 -10.37 0.36 -2.74
N ILE A 99 -9.45 1.21 -3.19
CA ILE A 99 -8.64 0.94 -4.39
C ILE A 99 -7.73 -0.26 -4.15
N VAL A 100 -7.03 -0.30 -3.01
CA VAL A 100 -6.16 -1.43 -2.66
C VAL A 100 -6.96 -2.73 -2.59
N ASP A 101 -8.12 -2.72 -1.94
CA ASP A 101 -9.03 -3.86 -1.85
C ASP A 101 -9.47 -4.35 -3.23
N GLY A 102 -9.95 -3.44 -4.10
CA GLY A 102 -10.41 -3.81 -5.44
C GLY A 102 -9.32 -4.27 -6.41
N LEU A 103 -8.04 -4.05 -6.10
CA LEU A 103 -6.88 -4.49 -6.89
C LEU A 103 -6.18 -5.72 -6.31
N SER A 104 -6.50 -6.07 -5.06
CA SER A 104 -5.93 -7.22 -4.36
C SER A 104 -6.85 -8.42 -4.52
N ASP A 105 -6.28 -9.61 -4.58
CA ASP A 105 -7.06 -10.85 -4.44
C ASP A 105 -7.37 -11.12 -2.97
N GLU A 106 -6.45 -10.75 -2.07
CA GLU A 106 -6.67 -10.78 -0.62
C GLU A 106 -6.10 -9.52 0.04
N LEU A 107 -6.85 -8.98 1.00
CA LEU A 107 -6.45 -7.82 1.80
C LEU A 107 -6.60 -8.10 3.29
N TYR A 108 -5.53 -7.90 4.04
CA TYR A 108 -5.50 -8.03 5.49
C TYR A 108 -5.07 -6.71 6.13
N ILE A 109 -5.83 -6.27 7.15
CA ILE A 109 -5.54 -5.04 7.88
C ILE A 109 -5.45 -5.38 9.36
N GLU A 110 -4.27 -5.13 9.93
CA GLU A 110 -3.96 -5.35 11.34
C GLU A 110 -3.47 -4.03 11.96
N LYS A 111 -4.42 -3.18 12.36
CA LYS A 111 -4.14 -1.84 12.91
C LYS A 111 -3.28 -1.00 11.96
N ASN A 112 -1.98 -0.90 12.22
CA ASN A 112 -0.99 -0.11 11.50
C ASN A 112 -0.25 -0.91 10.43
N LYS A 113 -0.65 -2.15 10.19
CA LYS A 113 -0.12 -3.03 9.15
C LYS A 113 -1.21 -3.34 8.13
N VAL A 114 -0.87 -3.25 6.86
CA VAL A 114 -1.72 -3.68 5.74
C VAL A 114 -0.93 -4.66 4.88
N ILE A 115 -1.55 -5.78 4.53
CA ILE A 115 -0.99 -6.83 3.67
C ILE A 115 -1.94 -7.02 2.49
N SER A 116 -1.42 -6.82 1.29
CA SER A 116 -2.10 -7.12 0.02
C SER A 116 -1.43 -8.32 -0.64
N ILE A 117 -2.25 -9.26 -1.09
CA ILE A 117 -1.84 -10.42 -1.89
C ILE A 117 -2.45 -10.27 -3.28
N LYS A 118 -1.62 -10.49 -4.30
CA LYS A 118 -2.03 -10.53 -5.70
C LYS A 118 -1.43 -11.75 -6.40
N TYR A 119 -2.25 -12.55 -7.07
CA TYR A 119 -1.80 -13.70 -7.84
C TYR A 119 -1.33 -13.27 -9.24
N ILE A 120 -0.35 -14.01 -9.77
CA ILE A 120 0.28 -13.81 -11.08
C ILE A 120 -0.33 -14.74 -12.13
#